data_AF-A0A8S4RQI7-F1
#
_entry.id   AF-A0A8S4RQI7-F1
#
_cell.length_a   1.000
_cell.length_b   1.000
_cell.length_c   1.000
_cell.angle_alpha   90.00
_cell.angle_beta   90.00
_cell.angle_gamma   90.00
#
_symmetry.space_group_name_H-M   'P 1'
#
loop_
_entity.id
_entity.type
_entity.pdbx_description
1 polymer ?
#
loop_
_entity_poly.entity_id
_entity_poly.type
_entity_poly.pdbx_seq_one_letter_code
_entity_poly.pdbx_strand_id
1 'polypeptide(L)'
;MLRIPWNAFRTNKAALEELGITQRLSSIVQARILTFFGHVSRRDNDSIERLVVQGRIEGTRSRGRSPMRLADQIKAAVAVPLHECARKAAAREEWRRIVKRATTLK
;
A
#
# COMPACT_ATOMS: atom_id res chain seq x y z
N MET A 1 11.09 -8.24 -23.21
CA MET A 1 9.83 -7.46 -23.21
C MET A 1 9.04 -7.89 -24.44
N LEU A 2 7.74 -8.23 -24.30
CA LEU A 2 6.94 -8.65 -25.46
C LEU A 2 6.76 -7.45 -26.40
N ARG A 3 7.11 -7.61 -27.68
CA ARG A 3 6.89 -6.62 -28.74
C ARG A 3 5.44 -6.70 -29.23
N ILE A 4 4.50 -6.35 -28.36
CA ILE A 4 3.06 -6.42 -28.66
C ILE A 4 2.70 -5.21 -29.54
N PRO A 5 2.24 -5.41 -30.79
CA PRO A 5 1.78 -4.31 -31.62
C PRO A 5 0.44 -3.77 -31.08
N TRP A 6 0.20 -2.48 -31.25
CA TRP A 6 -0.95 -1.79 -30.63
C TRP A 6 -2.32 -2.32 -31.11
N ASN A 7 -2.37 -2.92 -32.30
CA ASN A 7 -3.56 -3.55 -32.89
C ASN A 7 -3.79 -5.00 -32.42
N ALA A 8 -2.94 -5.56 -31.56
CA ALA A 8 -3.11 -6.92 -31.06
C ALA A 8 -4.24 -7.04 -30.01
N PHE A 9 -4.76 -5.91 -29.49
CA PHE A 9 -5.82 -5.85 -28.48
C PHE A 9 -5.65 -6.85 -27.33
N ARG A 10 -4.39 -7.05 -26.89
CA ARG A 10 -4.04 -8.03 -25.85
C ARG A 10 -4.47 -7.52 -24.48
N THR A 11 -5.00 -8.42 -23.65
CA THR A 11 -5.34 -8.10 -22.26
C THR A 11 -4.09 -8.10 -21.38
N ASN A 12 -4.09 -7.26 -20.34
CA ASN A 12 -3.01 -7.24 -19.35
C ASN A 12 -2.82 -8.59 -18.65
N LYS A 13 -3.90 -9.36 -18.47
CA LYS A 13 -3.84 -10.70 -17.86
C LYS A 13 -3.05 -11.68 -18.74
N ALA A 14 -3.37 -11.75 -20.04
CA ALA A 14 -2.66 -12.63 -20.97
C ALA A 14 -1.17 -12.25 -21.10
N ALA A 15 -0.86 -10.95 -21.12
CA ALA A 15 0.54 -10.49 -21.16
C ALA A 15 1.32 -10.87 -19.88
N LEU A 16 0.68 -10.83 -18.71
CA LEU A 16 1.30 -11.23 -17.44
C LEU A 16 1.53 -12.74 -17.34
N GLU A 17 0.56 -13.54 -17.81
CA GLU A 17 0.67 -15.01 -17.87
C GLU A 17 1.80 -15.45 -18.81
N GLU A 18 1.89 -14.87 -20.01
CA GLU A 18 2.93 -15.19 -20.99
C GLU A 18 4.34 -14.80 -20.51
N LEU A 19 4.46 -13.68 -19.80
CA LEU A 19 5.72 -13.25 -19.20
C LEU A 19 6.07 -14.03 -17.91
N GLY A 20 5.18 -14.88 -17.40
CA GLY A 20 5.38 -15.60 -16.13
C GLY A 20 5.55 -14.66 -14.93
N ILE A 21 4.91 -13.49 -14.94
CA ILE A 21 5.06 -12.50 -13.86
C ILE A 21 4.22 -12.92 -12.67
N THR A 22 4.89 -13.43 -11.63
CA THR A 22 4.26 -13.88 -10.38
C THR A 22 4.06 -12.76 -9.36
N GLN A 23 4.80 -11.64 -9.49
CA GLN A 23 4.76 -10.52 -8.56
C GLN A 23 4.59 -9.19 -9.29
N ARG A 24 3.52 -8.46 -8.98
CA ARG A 24 3.24 -7.15 -9.55
C ARG A 24 4.00 -6.06 -8.80
N LEU A 25 4.48 -5.04 -9.51
CA LEU A 25 5.11 -3.87 -8.90
C LEU A 25 4.18 -3.20 -7.87
N SER A 26 2.88 -3.13 -8.17
CA SER A 26 1.87 -2.60 -7.24
C SER A 26 1.87 -3.34 -5.91
N SER A 27 1.94 -4.69 -5.93
CA SER A 27 2.02 -5.51 -4.72
C SER A 27 3.29 -5.24 -3.91
N ILE A 28 4.43 -5.02 -4.58
CA ILE A 28 5.70 -4.66 -3.93
C ILE A 28 5.59 -3.29 -3.25
N VAL A 29 5.06 -2.30 -3.97
CA VAL A 29 4.89 -0.93 -3.45
C VAL A 29 3.96 -0.95 -2.24
N GLN A 30 2.85 -1.68 -2.32
CA GLN A 30 1.91 -1.83 -1.21
C GLN A 30 2.56 -2.53 0.00
N ALA A 31 3.39 -3.56 -0.24
CA ALA A 31 4.15 -4.23 0.84
C ALA A 31 5.08 -3.25 1.56
N ARG A 32 5.79 -2.41 0.81
CA ARG A 32 6.72 -1.40 1.35
C ARG A 32 5.98 -0.34 2.16
N ILE A 33 4.85 0.15 1.65
CA ILE A 33 3.99 1.12 2.36
C ILE A 33 3.53 0.55 3.69
N LEU A 34 2.98 -0.67 3.70
CA LEU A 34 2.48 -1.31 4.92
C LEU A 34 3.62 -1.63 5.89
N THR A 35 4.77 -2.08 5.40
CA THR A 35 5.95 -2.35 6.24
C THR A 35 6.43 -1.07 6.92
N PHE A 36 6.52 0.04 6.17
CA PHE A 36 6.87 1.34 6.70
C PHE A 36 5.87 1.84 7.74
N PHE A 37 4.56 1.74 7.45
CA PHE A 37 3.52 2.10 8.42
C PHE A 37 3.64 1.30 9.72
N GLY A 38 3.89 0.00 9.62
CA GLY A 38 4.11 -0.85 10.79
C GLY A 38 5.31 -0.41 11.62
N HIS A 39 6.43 -0.09 10.96
CA HIS A 39 7.63 0.44 11.60
C HIS A 39 7.34 1.74 12.35
N VAL A 40 6.72 2.70 11.66
CA VAL A 40 6.37 4.01 12.23
C VAL A 40 5.36 3.89 13.37
N SER A 41 4.38 2.99 13.28
CA SER A 41 3.36 2.82 14.32
C SER A 41 3.90 2.29 15.64
N ARG A 42 5.11 1.72 15.65
CA ARG A 42 5.79 1.22 16.85
C ARG A 42 6.88 2.17 17.38
N ARG A 43 7.06 3.34 16.76
CA ARG A 43 7.88 4.44 17.30
C ARG A 43 7.16 5.11 18.47
N ASP A 44 7.91 5.82 19.30
CA ASP A 44 7.37 6.65 20.37
C ASP A 44 6.35 7.68 19.84
N ASN A 45 5.43 8.13 20.68
CA ASN A 45 4.38 9.06 20.28
C ASN A 45 4.94 10.42 19.82
N ASP A 46 6.12 10.78 20.30
CA ASP A 46 6.79 12.06 20.00
C ASP A 46 7.61 12.01 18.69
N SER A 47 7.66 10.85 18.03
CA SER A 47 8.27 10.70 16.71
C SER A 47 7.50 11.51 15.66
N ILE A 48 8.22 12.40 14.98
CA ILE A 48 7.69 13.22 13.88
C ILE A 48 7.09 12.31 12.80
N GLU A 49 7.76 11.18 12.50
CA GLU A 49 7.29 10.24 11.50
C GLU A 49 5.91 9.68 11.85
N ARG A 50 5.69 9.35 13.12
CA ARG A 50 4.39 8.84 13.60
C ARG A 50 3.32 9.90 13.53
N LEU A 51 3.62 11.13 13.95
CA LEU A 51 2.71 12.26 13.87
C LEU A 51 2.32 12.56 12.41
N VAL A 52 3.27 12.54 11.47
CA VAL A 52 3.00 12.83 10.06
C VAL A 52 2.19 11.72 9.38
N VAL A 53 2.47 10.45 9.69
CA VAL A 53 1.82 9.31 9.04
C VAL A 53 0.42 9.04 9.58
N GLN A 54 0.22 9.19 10.90
CA GLN A 54 -1.07 8.94 11.56
C GLN A 54 -1.91 10.21 11.70
N GLY A 55 -1.30 11.38 11.61
CA GLY A 55 -1.97 12.67 11.74
C GLY A 55 -2.94 12.97 10.61
N ARG A 56 -4.06 13.60 10.96
CA ARG A 56 -5.01 14.14 9.99
C ARG A 56 -4.67 15.60 9.72
N ILE A 57 -4.15 15.87 8.53
CA ILE A 57 -3.98 17.25 8.05
C ILE A 57 -5.34 17.74 7.53
N GLU A 58 -5.86 18.79 8.16
CA GLU A 58 -7.06 19.50 7.71
C GLU A 58 -6.77 20.33 6.45
N GLY A 59 -7.84 20.70 5.74
CA GLY A 59 -7.76 21.46 4.49
C GLY A 59 -7.79 20.61 3.21
N THR A 60 -7.90 21.32 2.09
CA THR A 60 -8.00 20.75 0.75
C THR A 60 -6.62 20.57 0.12
N ARG A 61 -6.44 19.51 -0.67
CA ARG A 61 -5.20 19.32 -1.44
C ARG A 61 -5.18 20.32 -2.60
N SER A 62 -4.00 20.83 -2.93
CA SER A 62 -3.81 21.64 -4.13
C SER A 62 -4.19 20.86 -5.39
N ARG A 63 -4.68 21.56 -6.41
CA ARG A 63 -4.98 20.98 -7.73
C ARG A 63 -3.74 20.25 -8.29
N GLY A 64 -3.97 19.14 -8.99
CA GLY A 64 -2.92 18.31 -9.60
C GLY A 64 -2.23 17.32 -8.67
N ARG A 65 -2.42 17.40 -7.33
CA ARG A 65 -1.96 16.33 -6.42
C ARG A 65 -3.00 15.22 -6.34
N SER A 66 -2.52 13.97 -6.20
CA SER A 66 -3.41 12.83 -5.97
C SER A 66 -4.29 13.08 -4.75
N PRO A 67 -5.61 12.84 -4.83
CA PRO A 67 -6.51 12.94 -3.69
C PRO A 67 -6.21 11.87 -2.64
N MET A 68 -5.61 10.75 -3.05
CA MET A 68 -5.36 9.59 -2.20
C MET A 68 -4.11 9.81 -1.34
N ARG A 69 -4.30 9.95 -0.03
CA ARG A 69 -3.20 10.08 0.93
C ARG A 69 -2.60 8.70 1.25
N LEU A 70 -1.40 8.68 1.84
CA LEU A 70 -0.79 7.46 2.37
C LEU A 70 -1.74 6.74 3.35
N ALA A 71 -2.36 7.49 4.26
CA ALA A 71 -3.39 6.97 5.17
C ALA A 71 -4.57 6.33 4.44
N ASP A 72 -4.98 6.88 3.29
CA ASP A 72 -6.07 6.32 2.48
C ASP A 72 -5.63 5.03 1.78
N GLN A 73 -4.39 4.96 1.31
CA GLN A 73 -3.80 3.73 0.75
C GLN A 73 -3.74 2.61 1.80
N ILE A 74 -3.35 2.93 3.04
CA ILE A 74 -3.31 1.97 4.14
C ILE A 74 -4.72 1.48 4.50
N LYS A 75 -5.70 2.40 4.64
CA LYS A 75 -7.10 2.04 4.90
C LYS A 75 -7.67 1.17 3.79
N ALA A 76 -7.41 1.50 2.52
CA ALA A 76 -7.86 0.72 1.37
C ALA A 76 -7.21 -0.66 1.30
N ALA A 77 -5.94 -0.78 1.70
CA ALA A 77 -5.19 -2.03 1.71
C ALA A 77 -5.64 -3.00 2.81
N VAL A 78 -5.90 -2.49 4.02
CA VAL A 78 -6.25 -3.31 5.19
C VAL A 78 -7.77 -3.44 5.39
N ALA A 79 -8.55 -2.55 4.78
CA ALA A 79 -10.01 -2.45 4.92
C ALA A 79 -10.50 -2.18 6.35
N VAL A 80 -9.70 -1.46 7.15
CA VAL A 80 -10.06 -1.01 8.51
C VAL A 80 -9.65 0.45 8.71
N PRO A 81 -10.22 1.16 9.71
CA PRO A 81 -9.82 2.53 10.04
C PRO A 81 -8.33 2.64 10.44
N LEU A 82 -7.73 3.82 10.20
CA LEU A 82 -6.29 4.04 10.42
C LEU A 82 -5.85 3.80 11.88
N HIS A 83 -6.67 4.20 12.86
CA HIS A 83 -6.37 3.98 14.29
C HIS A 83 -6.33 2.48 14.63
N GLU A 84 -7.19 1.68 14.00
CA GLU A 84 -7.20 0.23 14.16
C GLU A 84 -5.98 -0.40 13.47
N CYS A 85 -5.59 0.10 12.29
CA CYS A 85 -4.33 -0.29 11.65
C CYS A 85 -3.14 -0.05 12.59
N ALA A 86 -3.08 1.11 13.26
CA ALA A 86 -2.00 1.43 14.20
C ALA A 86 -1.98 0.47 15.41
N ARG A 87 -3.16 0.14 15.97
CA ARG A 87 -3.29 -0.84 17.06
C ARG A 87 -2.81 -2.24 16.64
N LYS A 88 -3.24 -2.71 15.46
CA LYS A 88 -2.81 -4.01 14.89
C LYS A 88 -1.32 -4.01 14.54
N ALA A 89 -0.78 -2.86 14.14
CA ALA A 89 0.63 -2.68 13.86
C ALA A 89 1.53 -2.77 15.10
N ALA A 90 0.99 -2.57 16.31
CA ALA A 90 1.74 -2.76 17.54
C ALA A 90 2.22 -4.21 17.69
N ALA A 91 1.38 -5.18 17.32
CA ALA A 91 1.74 -6.59 17.30
C ALA A 91 2.48 -6.94 16.00
N ARG A 92 3.80 -7.13 16.08
CA ARG A 92 4.66 -7.38 14.91
C ARG A 92 4.21 -8.57 14.07
N GLU A 93 3.83 -9.68 14.70
CA GLU A 93 3.37 -10.88 14.00
C GLU A 93 1.99 -10.73 13.37
N GLU A 94 1.08 -10.00 14.03
CA GLU A 94 -0.23 -9.67 13.44
C GLU A 94 -0.04 -8.80 12.20
N TRP A 95 0.81 -7.78 12.30
CA TRP A 95 1.09 -6.88 11.19
C TRP A 95 1.74 -7.58 10.01
N ARG A 96 2.71 -8.48 10.24
CA ARG A 96 3.32 -9.29 9.17
C ARG A 96 2.28 -10.15 8.44
N ARG A 97 1.34 -10.76 9.18
CA ARG A 97 0.24 -11.53 8.56
C ARG A 97 -0.68 -10.64 7.72
N ILE A 98 -0.99 -9.45 8.19
CA ILE A 98 -1.80 -8.46 7.45
C ILE A 98 -1.09 -8.03 6.16
N VAL A 99 0.19 -7.67 6.25
CA VAL A 99 1.01 -7.29 5.07
C VAL A 99 0.98 -8.41 4.04
N LYS A 100 1.29 -9.65 4.47
CA LYS A 100 1.27 -10.81 3.58
C LYS A 100 -0.10 -10.99 2.93
N ARG A 101 -1.19 -10.91 3.69
CA ARG A 101 -2.56 -11.03 3.14
C ARG A 101 -2.90 -9.93 2.14
N ALA A 102 -2.53 -8.69 2.45
CA ALA A 102 -2.83 -7.53 1.60
C ALA A 102 -2.04 -7.52 0.28
N THR A 103 -0.90 -8.21 0.22
CA THR A 103 -0.01 -8.22 -0.95
C THR A 103 0.05 -9.56 -1.67
N THR A 104 -0.49 -10.64 -1.08
CA THR A 104 -0.66 -11.93 -1.74
C THR A 104 -1.77 -11.79 -2.79
N LEU A 105 -1.34 -11.62 -4.04
CA LEU A 105 -2.06 -11.68 -5.31
C LEU A 105 -3.54 -11.24 -5.33
N LYS A 106 -3.75 -10.03 -5.86
CA LYS A 106 -4.90 -9.63 -6.69
C LYS A 106 -4.47 -9.54 -8.16
#